data_AF-W1YIG3-F1
#
_entry.id   AF-W1YIG3-F1
#
_cell.length_a   1.000
_cell.length_b   1.000
_cell.length_c   1.000
_cell.angle_alpha   90.00
_cell.angle_beta   90.00
_cell.angle_gamma   90.00
#
_symmetry.space_group_name_H-M   'P 1'
#
loop_
_entity.id
_entity.type
_entity.pdbx_description
1 polymer ?
#
loop_
_entity_poly.entity_id
_entity_poly.type
_entity_poly.pdbx_seq_one_letter_code
_entity_poly.pdbx_strand_id
1 'polypeptide(L)' 'MAKLWGGRFTKGTDKAVEDFTSSIAFDARMYAEDIAGSKAHATMLAKQNIISDADRDAI' A
#
# COMPACT_ATOMS: atom_id res chain seq x y z
N MET A 1 6.60 12.00 3.67
CA MET A 1 5.95 10.67 3.64
C MET A 1 6.98 9.64 4.06
N ALA A 2 6.72 8.89 5.14
CA ALA A 2 7.61 7.81 5.57
C ALA A 2 7.42 6.60 4.63
N LYS A 3 8.48 5.83 4.38
CA LYS A 3 8.37 4.59 3.59
C LYS A 3 7.55 3.55 4.35
N LEU A 4 6.64 2.87 3.64
CA LEU A 4 5.78 1.82 4.21
C LEU A 4 6.59 0.64 4.79
N TRP A 5 7.83 0.43 4.34
CA TRP A 5 8.69 -0.70 4.71
C TRP A 5 9.96 -0.33 5.50
N GLY A 6 10.03 0.86 6.08
CA GLY A 6 11.25 1.41 6.70
C GLY A 6 11.56 0.96 8.15
N GLY A 7 10.87 -0.03 8.70
CA GLY A 7 10.74 -0.20 10.16
C GLY A 7 12.05 -0.39 10.95
N ARG A 8 12.93 -1.31 10.55
CA ARG A 8 14.06 -1.75 11.40
C ARG A 8 15.31 -0.86 11.32
N PHE A 9 15.44 -0.03 10.29
CA PHE A 9 16.64 0.78 10.05
C PHE A 9 16.39 2.23 10.44
N THR A 10 17.35 2.83 11.15
CA THR A 10 17.29 4.23 11.58
C THR A 10 17.84 5.21 10.53
N LYS A 11 18.59 4.71 9.55
CA LYS A 11 19.12 5.48 8.42
C LYS A 11 18.29 5.21 7.16
N GLY A 12 18.26 6.20 6.26
CA GLY A 12 17.65 6.04 4.94
C GLY A 12 18.31 4.91 4.15
N THR A 13 17.53 4.27 3.28
CA THR A 13 18.04 3.28 2.32
C THR A 13 18.99 3.99 1.34
N ASP A 14 20.08 3.33 0.98
CA ASP A 14 20.95 3.84 -0.09
C ASP A 14 20.20 3.85 -1.43
N LYS A 15 20.43 4.87 -2.26
CA LYS A 15 19.74 5.03 -3.54
C LYS A 15 19.97 3.85 -4.49
N ALA A 16 21.17 3.27 -4.51
CA ALA A 16 21.45 2.10 -5.36
C ALA A 16 20.63 0.88 -4.90
N VAL A 17 20.43 0.73 -3.59
CA VAL A 17 19.59 -0.34 -3.03
C VAL A 17 18.11 -0.08 -3.34
N GLU A 18 17.64 1.16 -3.30
CA GLU A 18 16.27 1.52 -3.69
C GLU A 18 16.01 1.21 -5.17
N ASP A 19 16.90 1.64 -6.06
CA ASP A 19 16.75 1.44 -7.50
C ASP A 19 16.79 -0.07 -7.84
N PHE A 20 17.62 -0.85 -7.13
CA PHE A 20 17.69 -2.30 -7.30
C PHE A 20 16.47 -3.06 -6.74
N THR A 21 15.88 -2.60 -5.64
CA THR A 21 14.78 -3.30 -4.96
C THR A 21 13.39 -2.87 -5.43
N SER A 22 13.30 -1.74 -6.14
CA SER A 22 12.04 -1.23 -6.67
C SER A 22 11.46 -2.13 -7.76
N SER A 23 10.21 -2.56 -7.58
CA SER A 23 9.47 -3.38 -8.54
C SER A 23 8.54 -2.57 -9.45
N ILE A 24 8.46 -1.24 -9.27
CA ILE A 24 7.47 -0.38 -9.94
C ILE A 24 7.50 -0.46 -11.46
N ALA A 25 8.70 -0.63 -12.03
CA ALA A 25 8.87 -0.72 -13.50
C ALA A 25 8.14 -1.91 -14.13
N PHE A 26 7.80 -2.92 -13.31
CA PHE A 26 7.11 -4.13 -13.76
C PHE A 26 5.73 -4.30 -13.12
N ASP A 27 5.60 -4.04 -11.82
CA ASP A 27 4.34 -4.25 -11.11
C ASP A 27 3.27 -3.20 -11.39
N ALA A 28 3.63 -2.03 -11.96
CA ALA A 28 2.68 -0.97 -12.30
C ALA A 28 1.55 -1.45 -13.23
N ARG A 29 1.78 -2.53 -13.99
CA ARG A 29 0.75 -3.18 -14.81
C ARG A 29 -0.40 -3.79 -13.99
N MET A 30 -0.19 -4.03 -12.69
CA MET A 30 -1.15 -4.63 -11.75
C MET A 30 -1.98 -3.58 -10.99
N TYR A 31 -1.94 -2.31 -11.41
CA TYR A 31 -2.64 -1.23 -10.71
C TYR A 31 -4.15 -1.48 -10.60
N ALA A 32 -4.75 -2.12 -11.62
CA ALA A 32 -6.19 -2.37 -11.62
C ALA A 32 -6.58 -3.40 -10.55
N GLU A 33 -5.78 -4.46 -10.40
CA GLU A 33 -5.93 -5.49 -9.39
C GLU A 33 -5.68 -4.94 -7.99
N ASP A 34 -4.68 -4.07 -7.82
CA ASP A 34 -4.38 -3.43 -6.54
C ASP A 34 -5.54 -2.51 -6.07
N ILE A 35 -6.13 -1.72 -6.98
CA ILE A 35 -7.31 -0.91 -6.70
C ILE A 35 -8.51 -1.80 -6.33
N ALA A 36 -8.76 -2.86 -7.12
CA ALA A 36 -9.87 -3.76 -6.86
C ALA A 36 -9.73 -4.48 -5.50
N GLY A 37 -8.52 -4.95 -5.19
CA GLY A 37 -8.18 -5.58 -3.91
C GLY A 37 -8.33 -4.60 -2.75
N SER A 38 -7.89 -3.35 -2.91
CA SER A 38 -8.02 -2.30 -1.90
C SER A 38 -9.48 -1.99 -1.56
N LYS A 39 -10.36 -1.88 -2.56
CA LYS A 39 -11.81 -1.68 -2.34
C LYS A 39 -12.45 -2.87 -1.62
N ALA A 40 -12.08 -4.09 -2.02
CA ALA A 40 -12.55 -5.30 -1.34
C ALA A 40 -12.08 -5.34 0.12
N HIS A 41 -10.83 -4.95 0.38
CA HIS A 41 -10.26 -4.89 1.71
C HIS A 41 -10.96 -3.83 2.57
N ALA A 42 -11.14 -2.61 2.08
CA ALA A 42 -11.88 -1.55 2.78
C ALA A 42 -13.31 -1.99 3.12
N THR A 43 -14.00 -2.65 2.17
CA THR A 43 -15.33 -3.23 2.40
C THR A 43 -15.32 -4.27 3.52
N MET A 44 -14.32 -5.14 3.55
CA MET A 44 -14.15 -6.13 4.62
C MET A 44 -13.88 -5.46 5.97
N LEU A 45 -12.99 -4.44 6.02
CA LEU A 45 -12.67 -3.71 7.25
C LEU A 45 -13.91 -3.05 7.87
N ALA A 46 -14.78 -2.45 7.05
CA ALA A 46 -16.04 -1.88 7.53
C ALA A 46 -16.98 -2.97 8.10
N LYS A 47 -17.10 -4.12 7.41
CA LYS A 47 -17.89 -5.26 7.92
C LYS A 47 -17.40 -5.79 9.27
N GLN A 48 -16.09 -5.69 9.55
CA GLN A 48 -15.49 -6.06 10.82
C GLN A 48 -15.53 -4.93 11.87
N ASN A 49 -16.16 -3.79 11.55
CA ASN A 49 -16.21 -2.58 12.38
C ASN A 49 -14.82 -2.01 12.73
N ILE A 50 -13.82 -2.21 11.88
CA ILE A 50 -12.47 -1.63 12.04
C ILE A 50 -12.45 -0.18 11.53
N ILE A 51 -13.20 0.10 10.47
CA ILE A 51 -13.44 1.45 9.93
C ILE A 51 -14.94 1.69 9.82
N SER A 52 -15.36 2.97 9.74
CA SER A 52 -16.77 3.29 9.53
C SER A 52 -17.21 3.04 8.08
N ASP A 53 -18.52 2.90 7.86
CA ASP A 53 -19.07 2.84 6.50
C ASP A 53 -18.77 4.11 5.70
N ALA A 54 -18.74 5.27 6.37
CA ALA A 54 -18.38 6.54 5.74
C ALA A 54 -16.92 6.55 5.27
N ASP A 55 -16.00 6.01 6.08
CA ASP A 55 -14.59 5.89 5.70
C ASP A 55 -14.40 4.90 4.55
N ARG A 56 -15.12 3.77 4.55
CA ARG A 56 -15.14 2.83 3.41
C ARG A 56 -15.57 3.52 2.13
N ASP A 57 -16.63 4.31 2.16
CA ASP A 57 -17.20 4.95 0.96
C ASP A 57 -16.32 6.08 0.42
N ALA A 58 -15.40 6.61 1.24
CA ALA A 58 -14.42 7.62 0.84
C ALA A 58 -13.13 7.03 0.22
N ILE A 59 -12.89 5.72 0.33
CA ILE A 59 -11.71 4.98 -0.20
C ILE A 59 -12.01 4.40 -1.58
#